data_AF-A0A2N9YDK0-F1
#
_entry.id   AF-A0A2N9YDK0-F1
#
_cell.length_a   1.000
_cell.length_b   1.000
_cell.length_c   1.000
_cell.angle_alpha   90.00
_cell.angle_beta   90.00
_cell.angle_gamma   90.00
#
_symmetry.space_group_name_H-M   'P 1'
#
loop_
_entity.id
_entity.type
_entity.pdbx_description
1 polymer ?
#
loop_
_entity_poly.entity_id
_entity_poly.type
_entity_poly.pdbx_seq_one_letter_code
_entity_poly.pdbx_strand_id
1 'polypeptide(L)'
;MNAPSVILNTTSGLLRFATSGSVDDGKSTLIGRLLVDTKGIYEDQLQAAQNYHERKGGKGVDLALLTDGLQAERDQGITIDVAYRYFSTPRRKFIIADTPGHEQYTRNMVTGASTADLAIILIDARKGILPQSRRHACISHLLEIPHILVAINKMDLVDYSEAVYNQIVADFKVFAAKLGLHDVHYIPISALNGDMVVTRDNNMPWYQGNTLLGTLENVSIARDLTAHPFRFPVQVVNRPQGEELHDFRGYMGRIESGVIAVGDAITVQPSGMTSKIKAIYTGQGEADFAFAPQSVTLTLTDERDISRGDMLVKTGDTPQVEKQFQAKICWLDNSPLDFSKKYWIKHTTQTVRGVIHQLHYSLDIHSLEQKEIVGNTLQMNEIGLVSLKLLKPLIIDAYSHNRGTGSFIVIDSDTNNTVAAGMIV
;
A
#
# COMPACT_ATOMS: atom_id res chain seq x y z
N MET A 1 16.86 21.86 -23.62
CA MET A 1 16.14 22.97 -22.97
C MET A 1 15.69 22.47 -21.63
N ASN A 2 16.14 23.09 -20.55
CA ASN A 2 15.87 22.67 -19.19
C ASN A 2 14.36 22.68 -18.94
N ALA A 3 13.83 21.56 -18.47
CA ALA A 3 12.45 21.48 -18.00
C ALA A 3 12.22 22.59 -16.95
N PRO A 4 11.12 23.35 -17.03
CA PRO A 4 10.86 24.40 -16.07
C PRO A 4 10.73 23.74 -14.69
N SER A 5 11.58 24.16 -13.75
CA SER A 5 11.44 23.89 -12.33
C SER A 5 10.19 24.62 -11.84
N VAL A 6 9.03 24.00 -12.07
CA VAL A 6 7.79 24.43 -11.43
C VAL A 6 8.00 24.19 -9.95
N ILE A 7 8.12 25.28 -9.20
CA ILE A 7 8.01 25.27 -7.75
C ILE A 7 6.63 24.64 -7.47
N LEU A 8 6.65 23.36 -7.09
CA LEU A 8 5.51 22.66 -6.55
C LEU A 8 5.05 23.47 -5.35
N ASN A 9 4.00 24.27 -5.55
CA ASN A 9 3.23 24.81 -4.44
C ASN A 9 2.94 23.62 -3.55
N THR A 10 3.44 23.65 -2.31
CA THR A 10 3.38 22.58 -1.33
C THR A 10 1.94 22.20 -1.04
N THR A 11 1.37 21.35 -1.88
CA THR A 11 0.13 20.64 -1.61
C THR A 11 0.44 19.80 -0.38
N SER A 12 -0.20 20.11 0.74
CA SER A 12 -0.21 19.26 1.94
C SER A 12 -0.43 17.80 1.51
N GLY A 13 0.64 17.01 1.45
CA GLY A 13 0.61 15.70 0.79
C GLY A 13 -0.39 14.75 1.47
N LEU A 14 -0.91 13.77 0.73
CA LEU A 14 -1.73 12.71 1.31
C LEU A 14 -0.82 11.54 1.71
N LEU A 15 -0.59 11.32 3.00
CA LEU A 15 0.12 10.12 3.47
C LEU A 15 -0.87 8.99 3.71
N ARG A 16 -0.66 7.84 3.08
CA ARG A 16 -1.30 6.58 3.46
C ARG A 16 -0.35 5.80 4.33
N PHE A 17 -0.75 5.41 5.52
CA PHE A 17 0.07 4.51 6.34
C PHE A 17 -0.75 3.36 6.91
N ALA A 18 -0.09 2.22 7.08
CA ALA A 18 -0.67 1.03 7.69
C ALA A 18 -0.08 0.84 9.09
N THR A 19 -0.93 0.53 10.08
CA THR A 19 -0.49 0.15 11.44
C THR A 19 -0.49 -1.35 11.57
N SER A 20 0.59 -1.88 12.12
CA SER A 20 0.82 -3.30 12.33
C SER A 20 1.55 -3.54 13.66
N GLY A 21 1.47 -4.74 14.20
CA GLY A 21 1.93 -5.06 15.56
C GLY A 21 1.10 -6.18 16.17
N SER A 22 1.56 -6.75 17.28
CA SER A 22 0.84 -7.79 18.01
C SER A 22 -0.54 -7.31 18.50
N VAL A 23 -1.39 -8.26 18.90
CA VAL A 23 -2.71 -7.98 19.49
C VAL A 23 -2.56 -7.01 20.67
N ASP A 24 -1.57 -7.23 21.53
CA ASP A 24 -1.39 -6.43 22.74
C ASP A 24 -0.51 -5.19 22.55
N ASP A 25 0.05 -4.93 21.37
CA ASP A 25 1.05 -3.85 21.22
C ASP A 25 0.43 -2.44 21.26
N GLY A 26 -0.89 -2.34 21.36
CA GLY A 26 -1.62 -1.07 21.55
C GLY A 26 -1.91 -0.32 20.26
N LYS A 27 -2.15 -1.02 19.14
CA LYS A 27 -2.46 -0.43 17.82
C LYS A 27 -3.71 0.46 17.86
N SER A 28 -4.84 -0.12 18.26
CA SER A 28 -6.13 0.58 18.41
C SER A 28 -6.00 1.78 19.34
N THR A 29 -5.31 1.62 20.48
CA THR A 29 -5.03 2.71 21.42
C THR A 29 -4.23 3.85 20.78
N LEU A 30 -3.20 3.54 19.99
CA LEU A 30 -2.39 4.56 19.31
C LEU A 30 -3.21 5.32 18.25
N ILE A 31 -4.00 4.60 17.46
CA ILE A 31 -4.88 5.23 16.46
C ILE A 31 -5.90 6.12 17.16
N GLY A 32 -6.54 5.63 18.22
CA GLY A 32 -7.47 6.40 19.04
C GLY A 32 -6.81 7.66 19.57
N ARG A 33 -5.62 7.55 20.18
CA ARG A 33 -4.83 8.69 20.68
C ARG A 33 -4.57 9.73 19.58
N LEU A 34 -4.09 9.29 18.41
CA LEU A 34 -3.85 10.19 17.27
C LEU A 34 -5.12 10.92 16.85
N LEU A 35 -6.26 10.22 16.76
CA LEU A 35 -7.54 10.82 16.36
C LEU A 35 -8.08 11.81 17.39
N VAL A 36 -7.91 11.53 18.69
CA VAL A 36 -8.32 12.43 19.77
C VAL A 36 -7.45 13.69 19.78
N ASP A 37 -6.13 13.52 19.80
CA ASP A 37 -5.20 14.63 19.97
C ASP A 37 -5.15 15.52 18.71
N THR A 38 -5.49 14.99 17.53
CA THR A 38 -5.63 15.78 16.29
C THR A 38 -7.02 16.39 16.09
N LYS A 39 -7.94 16.22 17.06
CA LYS A 39 -9.35 16.66 16.98
C LYS A 39 -10.11 16.07 15.80
N GLY A 40 -9.73 14.87 15.36
CA GLY A 40 -10.42 14.12 14.31
C GLY A 40 -11.72 13.47 14.77
N ILE A 41 -12.00 13.44 16.08
CA ILE A 41 -13.21 12.86 16.69
C ILE A 41 -14.01 13.96 17.39
N TYR A 42 -15.33 13.98 17.17
CA TYR A 42 -16.26 14.91 17.83
C TYR A 42 -16.40 14.58 19.33
N GLU A 43 -16.61 15.59 20.16
CA GLU A 43 -16.73 15.46 21.62
C GLU A 43 -17.84 14.47 22.05
N ASP A 44 -18.94 14.40 21.30
CA ASP A 44 -20.05 13.48 21.58
C ASP A 44 -19.62 12.00 21.49
N GLN A 45 -18.74 11.66 20.54
CA GLN A 45 -18.22 10.30 20.39
C GLN A 45 -17.26 9.94 21.52
N LEU A 46 -16.47 10.91 21.98
CA LEU A 46 -15.60 10.77 23.15
C LEU A 46 -16.40 10.50 24.42
N GLN A 47 -17.46 11.28 24.65
CA GLN A 47 -18.37 11.08 25.79
C GLN A 47 -19.08 9.73 25.73
N ALA A 48 -19.52 9.29 24.54
CA ALA A 48 -20.15 7.98 24.36
C ALA A 48 -19.20 6.83 24.70
N ALA A 49 -17.94 6.89 24.24
CA ALA A 49 -16.92 5.89 24.56
C ALA A 49 -16.59 5.87 26.06
N GLN A 50 -16.46 7.04 26.68
CA GLN A 50 -16.24 7.16 28.13
C GLN A 50 -17.39 6.52 28.93
N ASN A 51 -18.62 6.88 28.61
CA ASN A 51 -19.81 6.34 29.26
C ASN A 51 -19.90 4.81 29.13
N TYR A 52 -19.49 4.24 27.99
CA TYR A 52 -19.48 2.79 27.80
C TYR A 52 -18.39 2.11 28.64
N HIS A 53 -17.18 2.68 28.66
CA HIS A 53 -16.07 2.14 29.45
C HIS A 53 -16.38 2.18 30.96
N GLU A 54 -16.94 3.27 31.45
CA GLU A 54 -17.40 3.42 32.83
C GLU A 54 -18.50 2.40 33.19
N ARG A 55 -19.45 2.12 32.28
CA ARG A 55 -20.46 1.07 32.47
C ARG A 55 -19.87 -0.34 32.61
N LYS A 56 -18.71 -0.60 31.98
CA LYS A 56 -17.98 -1.87 32.11
C LYS A 56 -17.01 -1.90 33.30
N GLY A 57 -17.02 -0.87 34.15
CA GLY A 57 -16.18 -0.78 35.35
C GLY A 57 -14.78 -0.21 35.11
N GLY A 58 -14.50 0.33 33.92
CA GLY A 58 -13.28 1.05 33.61
C GLY A 58 -13.27 2.50 34.12
N LYS A 59 -12.11 3.15 34.09
CA LYS A 59 -11.96 4.60 34.38
C LYS A 59 -11.41 5.34 33.16
N GLY A 60 -11.97 6.51 32.85
CA GLY A 60 -11.55 7.34 31.73
C GLY A 60 -12.05 6.83 30.36
N VAL A 61 -11.52 7.41 29.28
CA VAL A 61 -11.84 7.02 27.90
C VAL A 61 -10.97 5.84 27.48
N ASP A 62 -11.59 4.72 27.11
CA ASP A 62 -10.89 3.66 26.39
C ASP A 62 -10.78 4.03 24.92
N LEU A 63 -9.56 4.39 24.51
CA LEU A 63 -9.25 4.85 23.16
C LEU A 63 -9.45 3.77 22.09
N ALA A 64 -9.37 2.47 22.45
CA ALA A 64 -9.59 1.39 21.50
C ALA A 64 -11.06 1.32 21.04
N LEU A 65 -12.01 1.72 21.89
CA LEU A 65 -13.43 1.76 21.54
C LEU A 65 -13.75 2.77 20.42
N LEU A 66 -12.89 3.75 20.20
CA LEU A 66 -13.05 4.74 19.13
C LEU A 66 -12.64 4.19 17.76
N THR A 67 -11.84 3.12 17.73
CA THR A 67 -11.24 2.59 16.51
C THR A 67 -11.88 1.28 16.07
N ASP A 68 -12.36 0.46 17.00
CA ASP A 68 -12.88 -0.87 16.70
C ASP A 68 -14.32 -0.78 16.16
N GLY A 69 -14.48 -1.19 14.88
CA GLY A 69 -15.70 -0.99 14.11
C GLY A 69 -16.71 -2.13 14.25
N LEU A 70 -16.24 -3.36 14.46
CA LEU A 70 -17.09 -4.55 14.54
C LEU A 70 -17.36 -4.97 15.98
N GLN A 71 -18.56 -5.49 16.23
CA GLN A 71 -18.93 -6.03 17.55
C GLN A 71 -18.04 -7.23 17.93
N ALA A 72 -17.70 -8.08 16.96
CA ALA A 72 -16.78 -9.21 17.16
C ALA A 72 -15.35 -8.76 17.52
N GLU A 73 -14.88 -7.63 16.97
CA GLU A 73 -13.58 -7.05 17.35
C GLU A 73 -13.60 -6.60 18.81
N ARG A 74 -14.69 -5.93 19.23
CA ARG A 74 -14.87 -5.46 20.63
C ARG A 74 -15.00 -6.59 21.64
N ASP A 75 -15.65 -7.68 21.27
CA ASP A 75 -15.83 -8.83 22.15
C ASP A 75 -14.54 -9.66 22.32
N GLN A 76 -13.65 -9.64 21.32
CA GLN A 76 -12.39 -10.39 21.32
C GLN A 76 -11.15 -9.53 21.62
N GLY A 77 -11.26 -8.21 21.57
CA GLY A 77 -10.14 -7.28 21.75
C GLY A 77 -9.08 -7.35 20.64
N ILE A 78 -9.49 -7.73 19.42
CA ILE A 78 -8.59 -7.87 18.26
C ILE A 78 -9.17 -7.15 17.04
N THR A 79 -8.33 -6.53 16.21
CA THR A 79 -8.71 -6.07 14.86
C THR A 79 -8.85 -7.28 13.93
N ILE A 80 -9.94 -7.36 13.16
CA ILE A 80 -10.24 -8.48 12.26
C ILE A 80 -10.16 -8.03 10.81
N ASP A 81 -10.77 -6.89 10.46
CA ASP A 81 -10.79 -6.36 9.09
C ASP A 81 -9.99 -5.05 8.99
N VAL A 82 -9.64 -4.64 7.77
CA VAL A 82 -8.92 -3.38 7.56
C VAL A 82 -9.90 -2.22 7.72
N ALA A 83 -9.73 -1.44 8.79
CA ALA A 83 -10.48 -0.21 8.99
C ALA A 83 -9.72 1.00 8.42
N TYR A 84 -10.34 1.74 7.49
CA TYR A 84 -9.78 2.98 6.99
C TYR A 84 -10.27 4.17 7.83
N ARG A 85 -9.32 4.94 8.38
CA ARG A 85 -9.59 6.17 9.13
C ARG A 85 -8.91 7.36 8.47
N TYR A 86 -9.48 8.55 8.66
CA TYR A 86 -9.04 9.78 8.02
C TYR A 86 -8.83 10.85 9.08
N PHE A 87 -7.71 11.55 9.01
CA PHE A 87 -7.48 12.76 9.80
C PHE A 87 -6.56 13.71 9.02
N SER A 88 -6.48 14.95 9.48
CA SER A 88 -5.63 15.97 8.85
C SER A 88 -5.06 16.90 9.89
N THR A 89 -3.84 17.37 9.64
CA THR A 89 -3.24 18.51 10.34
C THR A 89 -3.23 19.72 9.42
N PRO A 90 -2.87 20.93 9.90
CA PRO A 90 -2.67 22.08 9.03
C PRO A 90 -1.61 21.85 7.93
N ARG A 91 -0.71 20.88 8.11
CA ARG A 91 0.38 20.58 7.17
C ARG A 91 0.07 19.46 6.20
N ARG A 92 -0.78 18.49 6.56
CA ARG A 92 -0.88 17.22 5.82
C ARG A 92 -2.19 16.47 6.05
N LYS A 93 -2.63 15.71 5.04
CA LYS A 93 -3.78 14.80 5.14
C LYS A 93 -3.30 13.35 5.30
N PHE A 94 -4.04 12.56 6.07
CA PHE A 94 -3.66 11.19 6.43
C PHE A 94 -4.79 10.21 6.19
N ILE A 95 -4.43 9.03 5.68
CA ILE A 95 -5.28 7.84 5.62
C ILE A 95 -4.58 6.75 6.42
N ILE A 96 -5.26 6.24 7.44
CA ILE A 96 -4.81 5.14 8.28
C ILE A 96 -5.48 3.87 7.79
N ALA A 97 -4.71 2.85 7.47
CA ALA A 97 -5.20 1.48 7.34
C ALA A 97 -4.87 0.72 8.63
N ASP A 98 -5.86 0.47 9.48
CA ASP A 98 -5.65 -0.37 10.65
C ASP A 98 -5.61 -1.83 10.23
N THR A 99 -4.42 -2.44 10.27
CA THR A 99 -4.27 -3.83 9.82
C THR A 99 -4.26 -4.79 11.00
N PRO A 100 -4.94 -5.94 10.87
CA PRO A 100 -5.00 -6.93 11.92
C PRO A 100 -3.62 -7.55 12.19
N GLY A 101 -3.31 -7.77 13.47
CA GLY A 101 -1.99 -8.24 13.93
C GLY A 101 -1.83 -9.76 14.03
N HIS A 102 -2.91 -10.51 13.79
CA HIS A 102 -2.93 -11.96 13.97
C HIS A 102 -2.56 -12.69 12.66
N GLU A 103 -1.90 -13.85 12.78
CA GLU A 103 -1.41 -14.64 11.65
C GLU A 103 -2.48 -15.00 10.62
N GLN A 104 -3.66 -15.36 11.13
CA GLN A 104 -4.82 -15.75 10.32
C GLN A 104 -5.32 -14.61 9.42
N TYR A 105 -4.91 -13.36 9.66
CA TYR A 105 -5.33 -12.18 8.93
C TYR A 105 -4.22 -11.55 8.09
N THR A 106 -3.17 -12.32 7.76
CA THR A 106 -2.08 -11.88 6.86
C THR A 106 -2.63 -11.35 5.52
N ARG A 107 -3.66 -11.97 4.93
CA ARG A 107 -4.39 -11.45 3.76
C ARG A 107 -4.86 -10.01 3.94
N ASN A 108 -5.45 -9.70 5.09
CA ASN A 108 -6.03 -8.38 5.35
C ASN A 108 -4.90 -7.35 5.49
N MET A 109 -3.79 -7.72 6.14
CA MET A 109 -2.58 -6.89 6.16
C MET A 109 -2.05 -6.64 4.74
N VAL A 110 -1.91 -7.68 3.91
CA VAL A 110 -1.43 -7.53 2.52
C VAL A 110 -2.32 -6.57 1.74
N THR A 111 -3.64 -6.71 1.87
CA THR A 111 -4.61 -5.86 1.20
C THR A 111 -4.52 -4.40 1.69
N GLY A 112 -4.54 -4.17 3.00
CA GLY A 112 -4.48 -2.82 3.60
C GLY A 112 -3.15 -2.11 3.39
N ALA A 113 -2.04 -2.84 3.50
CA ALA A 113 -0.69 -2.29 3.38
C ALA A 113 -0.22 -2.12 1.92
N SER A 114 -0.88 -2.77 0.94
CA SER A 114 -0.54 -2.68 -0.49
C SER A 114 -0.56 -1.26 -1.08
N THR A 115 -1.26 -0.32 -0.45
CA THR A 115 -1.33 1.08 -0.89
C THR A 115 -0.55 2.03 0.00
N ALA A 116 -0.01 1.56 1.12
CA ALA A 116 0.63 2.36 2.14
C ALA A 116 1.98 2.92 1.63
N ASP A 117 2.21 4.20 1.93
CA ASP A 117 3.48 4.90 1.75
C ASP A 117 4.42 4.65 2.94
N LEU A 118 3.85 4.38 4.12
CA LEU A 118 4.58 4.11 5.35
C LEU A 118 3.92 2.97 6.15
N ALA A 119 4.72 2.12 6.79
CA ALA A 119 4.23 1.11 7.72
C ALA A 119 4.69 1.44 9.14
N ILE A 120 3.74 1.54 10.08
CA ILE A 120 4.03 1.64 11.51
C ILE A 120 4.01 0.23 12.10
N ILE A 121 5.12 -0.19 12.70
CA ILE A 121 5.25 -1.47 13.41
C ILE A 121 5.35 -1.16 14.90
N LEU A 122 4.29 -1.46 15.64
CA LEU A 122 4.26 -1.30 17.09
C LEU A 122 4.98 -2.47 17.76
N ILE A 123 5.72 -2.16 18.81
CA ILE A 123 6.45 -3.13 19.64
C ILE A 123 6.20 -2.77 21.11
N ASP A 124 5.66 -3.69 21.91
CA ASP A 124 5.57 -3.53 23.37
C ASP A 124 6.97 -3.56 23.99
N ALA A 125 7.37 -2.46 24.64
CA ALA A 125 8.71 -2.30 25.24
C ALA A 125 9.04 -3.37 26.29
N ARG A 126 8.03 -3.98 26.92
CA ARG A 126 8.24 -5.07 27.90
C ARG A 126 8.60 -6.39 27.25
N LYS A 127 8.12 -6.62 26.02
CA LYS A 127 8.24 -7.89 25.29
C LYS A 127 9.39 -7.86 24.28
N GLY A 128 9.73 -6.68 23.75
CA GLY A 128 10.69 -6.54 22.67
C GLY A 128 10.16 -7.16 21.36
N ILE A 129 11.07 -7.57 20.49
CA ILE A 129 10.71 -8.06 19.14
C ILE A 129 10.08 -9.44 19.19
N LEU A 130 8.84 -9.54 18.72
CA LEU A 130 8.10 -10.80 18.61
C LEU A 130 8.11 -11.36 17.18
N PRO A 131 7.79 -12.65 16.97
CA PRO A 131 7.61 -13.22 15.64
C PRO A 131 6.62 -12.46 14.77
N GLN A 132 5.57 -11.87 15.38
CA GLN A 132 4.58 -11.04 14.68
C GLN A 132 5.19 -9.71 14.20
N SER A 133 6.00 -9.04 15.01
CA SER A 133 6.71 -7.81 14.61
C SER A 133 7.63 -8.07 13.40
N ARG A 134 8.34 -9.21 13.41
CA ARG A 134 9.17 -9.65 12.28
C ARG A 134 8.32 -9.91 11.03
N ARG A 135 7.21 -10.62 11.18
CA ARG A 135 6.27 -10.90 10.09
C ARG A 135 5.76 -9.63 9.42
N HIS A 136 5.34 -8.64 10.20
CA HIS A 136 4.83 -7.39 9.65
C HIS A 136 5.92 -6.60 8.90
N ALA A 137 7.15 -6.60 9.41
CA ALA A 137 8.29 -6.03 8.70
C ALA A 137 8.60 -6.78 7.38
N CYS A 138 8.57 -8.12 7.39
CA CYS A 138 8.73 -8.94 6.20
C CYS A 138 7.67 -8.63 5.13
N ILE A 139 6.39 -8.55 5.52
CA ILE A 139 5.29 -8.22 4.60
C ILE A 139 5.43 -6.79 4.08
N SER A 140 5.80 -5.84 4.94
CA SER A 140 6.02 -4.45 4.54
C SER A 140 7.16 -4.31 3.52
N HIS A 141 8.23 -5.08 3.71
CA HIS A 141 9.33 -5.18 2.75
C HIS A 141 8.87 -5.80 1.43
N LEU A 142 8.14 -6.92 1.49
CA LEU A 142 7.62 -7.60 0.30
C LEU A 142 6.71 -6.70 -0.54
N LEU A 143 5.89 -5.87 0.10
CA LEU A 143 5.01 -4.89 -0.52
C LEU A 143 5.73 -3.58 -0.91
N GLU A 144 7.05 -3.54 -0.73
CA GLU A 144 7.90 -2.39 -1.04
C GLU A 144 7.34 -1.08 -0.48
N ILE A 145 6.96 -1.12 0.80
CA ILE A 145 6.57 0.07 1.53
C ILE A 145 7.86 0.88 1.79
N PRO A 146 7.98 2.10 1.23
CA PRO A 146 9.25 2.83 1.24
C PRO A 146 9.75 3.16 2.65
N HIS A 147 8.83 3.50 3.56
CA HIS A 147 9.17 3.97 4.89
C HIS A 147 8.63 3.01 5.96
N ILE A 148 9.48 2.64 6.91
CA ILE A 148 9.07 1.86 8.08
C ILE A 148 9.31 2.70 9.34
N LEU A 149 8.31 2.72 10.22
CA LEU A 149 8.37 3.39 11.50
C LEU A 149 8.13 2.36 12.60
N VAL A 150 9.15 2.10 13.41
CA VAL A 150 9.06 1.22 14.57
C VAL A 150 8.68 2.06 15.78
N ALA A 151 7.44 1.89 16.24
CA ALA A 151 6.90 2.56 17.41
C ALA A 151 7.08 1.66 18.65
N ILE A 152 8.04 1.99 19.50
CA ILE A 152 8.31 1.24 20.74
C ILE A 152 7.35 1.77 21.80
N ASN A 153 6.24 1.07 21.96
CA ASN A 153 5.10 1.48 22.76
C ASN A 153 5.19 0.97 24.20
N LYS A 154 4.39 1.57 25.09
CA LYS A 154 4.30 1.25 26.52
C LYS A 154 5.59 1.53 27.30
N MET A 155 6.30 2.60 26.92
CA MET A 155 7.50 3.04 27.63
C MET A 155 7.21 3.40 29.10
N ASP A 156 5.97 3.78 29.42
CA ASP A 156 5.50 4.03 30.78
C ASP A 156 5.57 2.80 31.69
N LEU A 157 5.48 1.59 31.13
CA LEU A 157 5.55 0.34 31.89
C LEU A 157 6.97 -0.19 32.11
N VAL A 158 7.97 0.48 31.52
CA VAL A 158 9.40 0.20 31.69
C VAL A 158 10.13 1.43 32.22
N ASP A 159 9.42 2.28 32.96
CA ASP A 159 9.91 3.51 33.59
C ASP A 159 10.68 4.43 32.61
N TYR A 160 10.24 4.46 31.34
CA TYR A 160 10.84 5.24 30.26
C TYR A 160 12.35 4.97 30.05
N SER A 161 12.79 3.73 30.30
CA SER A 161 14.19 3.32 30.25
C SER A 161 14.82 3.44 28.86
N GLU A 162 15.86 4.27 28.74
CA GLU A 162 16.69 4.41 27.54
C GLU A 162 17.38 3.09 27.17
N ALA A 163 17.81 2.30 28.16
CA ALA A 163 18.49 1.04 27.93
C ALA A 163 17.58 0.00 27.24
N VAL A 164 16.31 -0.09 27.66
CA VAL A 164 15.32 -0.99 27.04
C VAL A 164 15.04 -0.56 25.60
N TYR A 165 14.85 0.74 25.36
CA TYR A 165 14.69 1.28 24.01
C TYR A 165 15.88 0.94 23.12
N ASN A 166 17.10 1.21 23.58
CA ASN A 166 18.32 0.97 22.80
C ASN A 166 18.52 -0.50 22.46
N GLN A 167 18.18 -1.42 23.37
CA GLN A 167 18.24 -2.85 23.11
C GLN A 167 17.28 -3.26 21.99
N ILE A 168 16.02 -2.84 22.06
CA ILE A 168 15.01 -3.15 21.03
C ILE A 168 15.41 -2.57 19.68
N VAL A 169 15.93 -1.35 19.66
CA VAL A 169 16.44 -0.72 18.42
C VAL A 169 17.60 -1.51 17.84
N ALA A 170 18.55 -1.95 18.66
CA ALA A 170 19.69 -2.75 18.21
C ALA A 170 19.23 -4.07 17.59
N ASP A 171 18.33 -4.79 18.28
CA ASP A 171 17.79 -6.07 17.79
C ASP A 171 17.04 -5.89 16.46
N PHE A 172 16.28 -4.79 16.32
CA PHE A 172 15.51 -4.54 15.11
C PHE A 172 16.41 -4.10 13.96
N LYS A 173 17.47 -3.33 14.23
CA LYS A 173 18.46 -2.96 13.20
C LYS A 173 19.14 -4.18 12.60
N VAL A 174 19.51 -5.17 13.41
CA VAL A 174 20.08 -6.44 12.93
C VAL A 174 19.10 -7.15 11.99
N PHE A 175 17.82 -7.21 12.38
CA PHE A 175 16.79 -7.82 11.57
C PHE A 175 16.50 -7.04 10.27
N ALA A 176 16.39 -5.71 10.36
CA ALA A 176 16.16 -4.82 9.24
C ALA A 176 17.28 -4.90 8.19
N ALA A 177 18.54 -4.97 8.64
CA ALA A 177 19.69 -5.14 7.76
C ALA A 177 19.64 -6.48 7.00
N LYS A 178 19.25 -7.58 7.67
CA LYS A 178 19.08 -8.88 7.00
C LYS A 178 17.99 -8.86 5.93
N LEU A 179 16.91 -8.11 6.16
CA LEU A 179 15.83 -7.93 5.19
C LEU A 179 16.15 -6.94 4.07
N GLY A 180 17.20 -6.12 4.20
CA GLY A 180 17.48 -5.03 3.24
C GLY A 180 16.51 -3.85 3.38
N LEU A 181 16.05 -3.55 4.60
CA LEU A 181 15.26 -2.35 4.88
C LEU A 181 16.18 -1.12 4.97
N HIS A 182 15.91 -0.10 4.16
CA HIS A 182 16.79 1.06 4.02
C HIS A 182 16.33 2.30 4.80
N ASP A 183 15.02 2.53 4.95
CA ASP A 183 14.48 3.69 5.66
C ASP A 183 13.59 3.27 6.84
N VAL A 184 14.22 3.20 8.02
CA VAL A 184 13.58 2.77 9.27
C VAL A 184 13.76 3.82 10.35
N HIS A 185 12.65 4.36 10.84
CA HIS A 185 12.61 5.30 11.96
C HIS A 185 12.23 4.57 13.26
N TYR A 186 12.80 4.97 14.39
CA TYR A 186 12.52 4.38 15.69
C TYR A 186 12.04 5.45 16.67
N ILE A 187 10.83 5.31 17.21
CA ILE A 187 10.23 6.32 18.09
C ILE A 187 9.73 5.63 19.37
N PRO A 188 10.23 6.02 20.56
CA PRO A 188 9.67 5.57 21.82
C PRO A 188 8.39 6.35 22.12
N ILE A 189 7.31 5.66 22.48
CA ILE A 189 6.00 6.26 22.75
C ILE A 189 5.30 5.62 23.95
N SER A 190 4.34 6.35 24.52
CA SER A 190 3.26 5.77 25.31
C SER A 190 1.92 6.16 24.68
N ALA A 191 1.29 5.25 23.96
CA ALA A 191 0.00 5.50 23.30
C ALA A 191 -1.11 5.85 24.30
N LEU A 192 -1.08 5.23 25.49
CA LEU A 192 -2.08 5.45 26.53
C LEU A 192 -1.96 6.86 27.12
N ASN A 193 -0.75 7.26 27.49
CA ASN A 193 -0.49 8.53 28.16
C ASN A 193 -0.33 9.71 27.19
N GLY A 194 -0.01 9.44 25.91
CA GLY A 194 0.19 10.44 24.87
C GLY A 194 1.66 10.82 24.62
N ASP A 195 2.60 10.31 25.44
CA ASP A 195 4.02 10.64 25.33
C ASP A 195 4.58 10.35 23.94
N MET A 196 5.17 11.38 23.33
CA MET A 196 5.83 11.33 22.02
C MET A 196 4.91 10.98 20.84
N VAL A 197 3.58 10.92 21.04
CA VAL A 197 2.61 10.68 19.97
C VAL A 197 2.38 11.97 19.17
N VAL A 198 1.81 13.00 19.81
CA VAL A 198 1.62 14.33 19.22
C VAL A 198 2.59 15.32 19.86
N THR A 199 2.56 15.40 21.18
CA THR A 199 3.39 16.28 21.99
C THR A 199 4.66 15.57 22.47
N ARG A 200 5.69 16.36 22.76
CA ARG A 200 6.91 15.91 23.42
C ARG A 200 6.77 16.25 24.91
N ASP A 201 6.79 15.23 25.74
CA ASP A 201 6.72 15.36 27.19
C ASP A 201 8.10 15.18 27.84
N ASN A 202 8.19 15.51 29.13
CA ASN A 202 9.45 15.51 29.88
C ASN A 202 9.89 14.11 30.38
N ASN A 203 9.13 13.06 30.09
CA ASN A 203 9.39 11.70 30.59
C ASN A 203 10.57 11.00 29.88
N MET A 204 10.91 11.43 28.65
CA MET A 204 11.99 10.84 27.85
C MET A 204 12.97 11.91 27.35
N PRO A 205 13.67 12.64 28.26
CA PRO A 205 14.56 13.73 27.88
C PRO A 205 15.79 13.24 27.09
N TRP A 206 16.14 11.96 27.21
CA TRP A 206 17.22 11.32 26.47
C TRP A 206 16.91 11.17 24.97
N TYR A 207 15.63 11.08 24.57
CA TYR A 207 15.26 10.92 23.16
C TYR A 207 15.20 12.26 22.44
N GLN A 208 16.08 12.48 21.45
CA GLN A 208 16.18 13.76 20.71
C GLN A 208 15.47 13.74 19.34
N GLY A 209 14.78 12.65 18.98
CA GLY A 209 14.09 12.53 17.70
C GLY A 209 12.73 13.24 17.63
N ASN A 210 12.07 13.18 16.48
CA ASN A 210 10.74 13.78 16.30
C ASN A 210 9.65 12.97 17.04
N THR A 211 8.51 13.60 17.33
CA THR A 211 7.30 12.87 17.73
C THR A 211 6.78 12.01 16.59
N LEU A 212 5.87 11.08 16.91
CA LEU A 212 5.24 10.24 15.89
C LEU A 212 4.55 11.12 14.84
N LEU A 213 3.69 12.06 15.27
CA LEU A 213 3.02 12.97 14.35
C LEU A 213 4.02 13.84 13.58
N GLY A 214 5.03 14.38 14.27
CA GLY A 214 6.07 15.18 13.62
C GLY A 214 6.82 14.40 12.53
N THR A 215 7.06 13.11 12.74
CA THR A 215 7.63 12.23 11.71
C THR A 215 6.65 12.03 10.56
N LEU A 216 5.39 11.68 10.85
CA LEU A 216 4.35 11.48 9.83
C LEU A 216 4.10 12.72 8.97
N GLU A 217 4.20 13.93 9.53
CA GLU A 217 4.08 15.18 8.78
C GLU A 217 5.25 15.40 7.81
N ASN A 218 6.46 14.98 8.17
CA ASN A 218 7.69 15.30 7.44
C ASN A 218 8.21 14.16 6.55
N VAL A 219 7.72 12.92 6.70
CA VAL A 219 8.12 11.80 5.84
C VAL A 219 7.88 12.17 4.37
N SER A 220 8.93 12.17 3.57
CA SER A 220 8.81 12.44 2.15
C SER A 220 7.91 11.40 1.50
N ILE A 221 6.84 11.81 0.82
CA ILE A 221 6.13 10.90 -0.09
C ILE A 221 6.92 10.90 -1.39
N ALA A 222 8.14 10.38 -1.36
CA ALA A 222 8.92 10.18 -2.56
C ALA A 222 8.39 8.97 -3.34
N ARG A 223 7.08 8.90 -3.56
CA ARG A 223 6.53 8.25 -4.75
C ARG A 223 6.53 9.31 -5.81
N ASP A 224 7.71 9.63 -6.33
CA ASP A 224 7.77 10.43 -7.54
C ASP A 224 7.33 9.55 -8.71
N LEU A 225 6.04 9.21 -8.74
CA LEU A 225 5.42 8.50 -9.85
C LEU A 225 5.73 9.24 -11.15
N THR A 226 6.01 10.55 -11.11
CA THR A 226 6.35 11.37 -12.26
C THR A 226 7.76 11.10 -12.80
N ALA A 227 8.69 10.63 -11.95
CA ALA A 227 10.04 10.21 -12.35
C ALA A 227 10.09 8.83 -13.01
N HIS A 228 9.06 8.00 -12.80
CA HIS A 228 8.99 6.68 -13.43
C HIS A 228 8.60 6.77 -14.92
N PRO A 229 8.97 5.76 -15.73
CA PRO A 229 8.44 5.51 -17.07
C PRO A 229 6.94 5.80 -17.22
N PHE A 230 6.51 6.42 -18.33
CA PHE A 230 5.10 6.71 -18.55
C PHE A 230 4.32 5.42 -18.84
N ARG A 231 3.27 5.15 -18.06
CA ARG A 231 2.37 4.01 -18.23
C ARG A 231 0.92 4.47 -18.13
N PHE A 232 0.20 4.39 -19.26
CA PHE A 232 -1.22 4.73 -19.32
C PHE A 232 -2.03 3.56 -19.87
N PRO A 233 -2.56 2.68 -18.99
CA PRO A 233 -3.45 1.61 -19.42
C PRO A 233 -4.82 2.18 -19.78
N VAL A 234 -5.26 1.94 -21.03
CA VAL A 234 -6.53 2.42 -21.55
C VAL A 234 -7.67 1.68 -20.86
N GLN A 235 -8.57 2.43 -20.22
CA GLN A 235 -9.76 1.92 -19.53
C GLN A 235 -10.98 1.95 -20.44
N VAL A 236 -11.18 3.08 -21.14
CA VAL A 236 -12.35 3.33 -21.99
C VAL A 236 -11.91 4.08 -23.25
N VAL A 237 -12.52 3.73 -24.38
CA VAL A 237 -12.40 4.49 -25.63
C VAL A 237 -13.72 5.24 -25.81
N ASN A 238 -13.67 6.56 -25.64
CA ASN A 238 -14.83 7.42 -25.78
C ASN A 238 -14.98 7.89 -27.23
N ARG A 239 -16.16 7.63 -27.81
CA ARG A 239 -16.59 8.09 -29.14
C ARG A 239 -18.03 8.58 -29.01
N PRO A 240 -18.25 9.85 -28.66
CA PRO A 240 -19.60 10.41 -28.57
C PRO A 240 -20.23 10.42 -29.97
N GLN A 241 -21.48 9.98 -30.08
CA GLN A 241 -22.22 9.93 -31.36
C GLN A 241 -22.98 11.23 -31.66
N GLY A 242 -22.55 12.37 -31.10
CA GLY A 242 -23.19 13.67 -31.31
C GLY A 242 -22.69 14.35 -32.58
N GLU A 243 -23.52 15.19 -33.20
CA GLU A 243 -23.17 15.93 -34.43
C GLU A 243 -21.92 16.81 -34.27
N GLU A 244 -21.71 17.42 -33.10
CA GLU A 244 -20.55 18.31 -32.85
C GLU A 244 -19.23 17.57 -32.62
N LEU A 245 -19.27 16.30 -32.22
CA LEU A 245 -18.08 15.51 -31.83
C LEU A 245 -17.98 14.19 -32.62
N HIS A 246 -18.51 14.17 -33.84
CA HIS A 246 -18.58 12.99 -34.69
C HIS A 246 -17.22 12.29 -34.85
N ASP A 247 -16.13 13.07 -34.99
CA ASP A 247 -14.77 12.55 -35.19
C ASP A 247 -13.95 12.49 -33.89
N PHE A 248 -14.58 12.72 -32.73
CA PHE A 248 -13.88 12.70 -31.46
C PHE A 248 -13.58 11.27 -31.02
N ARG A 249 -12.29 10.99 -30.79
CA ARG A 249 -11.83 9.74 -30.18
C ARG A 249 -10.90 10.03 -29.01
N GLY A 250 -11.41 9.85 -27.81
CA GLY A 250 -10.67 10.02 -26.57
C GLY A 250 -10.34 8.69 -25.90
N TYR A 251 -9.09 8.51 -25.48
CA TYR A 251 -8.65 7.36 -24.71
C TYR A 251 -8.58 7.74 -23.24
N MET A 252 -9.47 7.15 -22.44
CA MET A 252 -9.65 7.49 -21.03
C MET A 252 -8.98 6.44 -20.15
N GLY A 253 -8.33 6.90 -19.09
CA GLY A 253 -7.65 6.05 -18.13
C GLY A 253 -7.03 6.85 -17.00
N ARG A 254 -6.36 6.16 -16.09
CA ARG A 254 -5.51 6.76 -15.07
C ARG A 254 -4.06 6.58 -15.49
N ILE A 255 -3.25 7.63 -15.38
CA ILE A 255 -1.81 7.54 -15.54
C ILE A 255 -1.27 6.78 -14.33
N GLU A 256 -0.74 5.57 -14.51
CA GLU A 256 -0.19 4.79 -13.40
C GLU A 256 1.20 5.31 -12.99
N SER A 257 1.97 5.82 -13.96
CA SER A 257 3.28 6.41 -13.74
C SER A 257 3.68 7.35 -14.88
N GLY A 258 4.65 8.21 -14.60
CA GLY A 258 5.27 9.18 -15.49
C GLY A 258 4.46 10.45 -15.74
N VAL A 259 4.96 11.22 -16.70
CA VAL A 259 4.38 12.48 -17.19
C VAL A 259 4.21 12.38 -18.69
N ILE A 260 3.13 12.93 -19.21
CA ILE A 260 2.86 13.06 -20.64
C ILE A 260 2.52 14.51 -20.97
N ALA A 261 3.04 15.02 -22.08
CA ALA A 261 2.74 16.34 -22.61
C ALA A 261 2.13 16.27 -24.01
N VAL A 262 1.40 17.31 -24.40
CA VAL A 262 0.94 17.49 -25.78
C VAL A 262 2.14 17.47 -26.73
N GLY A 263 2.02 16.72 -27.82
CA GLY A 263 3.10 16.52 -28.80
C GLY A 263 4.06 15.37 -28.52
N ASP A 264 4.02 14.76 -27.32
CA ASP A 264 4.87 13.62 -26.99
C ASP A 264 4.60 12.43 -27.94
N ALA A 265 5.68 11.79 -28.38
CA ALA A 265 5.62 10.57 -29.16
C ALA A 265 5.31 9.37 -28.26
N ILE A 266 4.31 8.58 -28.66
CA ILE A 266 3.83 7.42 -27.91
C ILE A 266 3.82 6.16 -28.77
N THR A 267 3.97 5.03 -28.09
CA THR A 267 3.81 3.69 -28.65
C THR A 267 2.66 3.00 -27.92
N VAL A 268 1.78 2.35 -28.68
CA VAL A 268 0.68 1.54 -28.17
C VAL A 268 1.17 0.11 -28.00
N GLN A 269 1.05 -0.45 -26.81
CA GLN A 269 1.31 -1.85 -26.54
C GLN A 269 0.00 -2.62 -26.38
N PRO A 270 -0.09 -3.87 -26.89
CA PRO A 270 0.99 -4.69 -27.44
C PRO A 270 1.22 -4.55 -28.96
N SER A 271 0.48 -3.69 -29.67
CA SER A 271 0.52 -3.62 -31.14
C SER A 271 1.81 -3.03 -31.71
N GLY A 272 2.57 -2.26 -30.91
CA GLY A 272 3.78 -1.55 -31.33
C GLY A 272 3.52 -0.31 -32.20
N MET A 273 2.25 0.05 -32.42
CA MET A 273 1.88 1.19 -33.27
C MET A 273 2.31 2.51 -32.61
N THR A 274 2.86 3.44 -33.39
CA THR A 274 3.31 4.74 -32.89
C THR A 274 2.33 5.86 -33.27
N SER A 275 2.27 6.91 -32.45
CA SER A 275 1.46 8.11 -32.69
C SER A 275 2.01 9.28 -31.84
N LYS A 276 1.30 10.40 -31.77
CA LYS A 276 1.61 11.54 -30.90
C LYS A 276 0.36 12.02 -30.16
N ILE A 277 0.57 12.56 -28.96
CA ILE A 277 -0.51 13.18 -28.19
C ILE A 277 -0.94 14.48 -28.87
N LYS A 278 -2.23 14.58 -29.20
CA LYS A 278 -2.84 15.78 -29.79
C LYS A 278 -3.35 16.75 -28.73
N ALA A 279 -4.10 16.23 -27.74
CA ALA A 279 -4.65 17.02 -26.65
C ALA A 279 -4.84 16.14 -25.41
N ILE A 280 -4.83 16.77 -24.24
CA ILE A 280 -5.02 16.14 -22.94
C ILE A 280 -6.17 16.86 -22.23
N TYR A 281 -7.19 16.10 -21.82
CA TYR A 281 -8.31 16.63 -21.04
C TYR A 281 -8.31 16.03 -19.64
N THR A 282 -8.39 16.90 -18.65
CA THR A 282 -8.50 16.58 -17.22
C THR A 282 -9.90 16.89 -16.71
N GLY A 283 -10.19 16.57 -15.44
CA GLY A 283 -11.44 17.00 -14.80
C GLY A 283 -11.62 18.53 -14.70
N GLN A 284 -10.57 19.32 -14.95
CA GLN A 284 -10.60 20.79 -14.94
C GLN A 284 -10.66 21.40 -16.36
N GLY A 285 -10.67 20.58 -17.41
CA GLY A 285 -10.58 21.02 -18.80
C GLY A 285 -9.29 20.59 -19.48
N GLU A 286 -8.97 21.24 -20.60
CA GLU A 286 -7.77 20.95 -21.40
C GLU A 286 -6.48 21.38 -20.68
N ALA A 287 -5.41 20.61 -20.87
CA ALA A 287 -4.11 20.84 -20.25
C ALA A 287 -2.95 20.53 -21.20
N ASP A 288 -1.82 21.23 -21.03
CA ASP A 288 -0.60 21.01 -21.84
C ASP A 288 0.15 19.73 -21.44
N PHE A 289 -0.01 19.31 -20.18
CA PHE A 289 0.61 18.10 -19.64
C PHE A 289 -0.27 17.47 -18.56
N ALA A 290 -0.05 16.19 -18.30
CA ALA A 290 -0.64 15.45 -17.20
C ALA A 290 0.38 14.48 -16.60
N PHE A 291 0.16 14.10 -15.35
CA PHE A 291 1.09 13.28 -14.59
C PHE A 291 0.37 12.26 -13.71
N ALA A 292 1.05 11.19 -13.35
CA ALA A 292 0.51 10.20 -12.43
C ALA A 292 0.19 10.83 -11.05
N PRO A 293 -0.93 10.47 -10.38
CA PRO A 293 -1.92 9.47 -10.77
C PRO A 293 -3.23 10.08 -11.34
N GLN A 294 -3.14 11.10 -12.19
CA GLN A 294 -4.32 11.77 -12.74
C GLN A 294 -5.13 10.87 -13.68
N SER A 295 -6.45 10.96 -13.60
CA SER A 295 -7.36 10.41 -14.60
C SER A 295 -7.58 11.45 -15.70
N VAL A 296 -7.30 11.06 -16.95
CA VAL A 296 -7.31 11.94 -18.10
C VAL A 296 -7.92 11.28 -19.33
N THR A 297 -8.32 12.10 -20.28
CA THR A 297 -8.64 11.70 -21.65
C THR A 297 -7.53 12.17 -22.57
N LEU A 298 -6.87 11.25 -23.26
CA LEU A 298 -5.84 11.55 -24.26
C LEU A 298 -6.44 11.43 -25.65
N THR A 299 -6.13 12.37 -26.53
CA THR A 299 -6.42 12.26 -27.96
C THR A 299 -5.11 12.14 -28.74
N LEU A 300 -5.16 11.48 -29.89
CA LEU A 300 -4.01 11.24 -30.75
C LEU A 300 -4.10 12.05 -32.04
N THR A 301 -2.97 12.29 -32.69
CA THR A 301 -2.91 13.02 -33.97
C THR A 301 -3.49 12.22 -35.15
N ASP A 302 -3.67 10.92 -34.97
CA ASP A 302 -4.00 9.96 -35.99
C ASP A 302 -4.91 8.88 -35.40
N GLU A 303 -5.83 8.37 -36.22
CA GLU A 303 -6.76 7.34 -35.80
C GLU A 303 -6.05 5.99 -35.71
N ARG A 304 -5.92 5.49 -34.49
CA ARG A 304 -5.28 4.19 -34.21
C ARG A 304 -6.28 3.23 -33.59
N ASP A 305 -6.24 1.97 -34.01
CA ASP A 305 -7.06 0.93 -33.41
C ASP A 305 -6.52 0.55 -32.03
N ILE A 306 -7.01 1.27 -31.03
CA ILE A 306 -6.68 1.10 -29.61
C ILE A 306 -7.97 0.78 -28.88
N SER A 307 -7.90 -0.20 -27.99
CA SER A 307 -9.01 -0.76 -27.21
C SER A 307 -8.69 -0.79 -25.71
N ARG A 308 -9.70 -1.07 -24.89
CA ARG A 308 -9.50 -1.31 -23.46
C ARG A 308 -8.49 -2.45 -23.27
N GLY A 309 -7.52 -2.20 -22.41
CA GLY A 309 -6.45 -3.15 -22.11
C GLY A 309 -5.11 -2.79 -22.74
N ASP A 310 -5.13 -2.07 -23.85
CA ASP A 310 -3.91 -1.54 -24.45
C ASP A 310 -3.25 -0.51 -23.52
N MET A 311 -1.94 -0.34 -23.65
CA MET A 311 -1.17 0.60 -22.85
C MET A 311 -0.44 1.59 -23.73
N LEU A 312 -0.61 2.89 -23.44
CA LEU A 312 0.20 3.93 -24.07
C LEU A 312 1.46 4.13 -23.24
N VAL A 313 2.61 4.12 -23.91
CA VAL A 313 3.93 4.39 -23.33
C VAL A 313 4.66 5.41 -24.19
N LYS A 314 5.69 6.09 -23.66
CA LYS A 314 6.52 6.97 -24.49
C LYS A 314 7.34 6.14 -25.48
N THR A 315 7.48 6.63 -26.70
CA THR A 315 8.31 5.95 -27.71
C THR A 315 9.76 5.85 -27.25
N GLY A 316 10.33 4.65 -27.28
CA GLY A 316 11.69 4.35 -26.79
C GLY A 316 11.74 3.78 -25.36
N ASP A 317 10.63 3.84 -24.63
CA ASP A 317 10.48 3.26 -23.29
C ASP A 317 9.50 2.08 -23.37
N THR A 318 10.05 0.90 -23.64
CA THR A 318 9.25 -0.31 -23.89
C THR A 318 9.13 -1.17 -22.64
N PRO A 319 7.92 -1.33 -22.07
CA PRO A 319 7.66 -2.34 -21.04
C PRO A 319 7.79 -3.76 -21.60
N GLN A 320 7.82 -4.75 -20.72
CA GLN A 320 7.83 -6.15 -21.12
C GLN A 320 6.43 -6.59 -21.57
N VAL A 321 6.33 -7.29 -22.70
CA VAL A 321 5.06 -7.80 -23.25
C VAL A 321 5.11 -9.33 -23.24
N GLU A 322 4.69 -9.91 -22.12
CA GLU A 322 5.01 -11.30 -21.79
C GLU A 322 3.77 -12.18 -21.64
N LYS A 323 3.86 -13.41 -22.16
CA LYS A 323 2.89 -14.49 -21.88
C LYS A 323 3.32 -15.37 -20.72
N GLN A 324 4.58 -15.31 -20.31
CA GLN A 324 5.14 -16.08 -19.23
C GLN A 324 6.04 -15.17 -18.40
N PHE A 325 5.80 -15.14 -17.10
CA PHE A 325 6.59 -14.34 -16.16
C PHE A 325 6.55 -14.98 -14.78
N GLN A 326 7.51 -14.57 -13.95
CA GLN A 326 7.57 -14.96 -12.56
C GLN A 326 6.97 -13.85 -11.68
N ALA A 327 6.33 -14.27 -10.60
CA ALA A 327 5.77 -13.36 -9.63
C ALA A 327 5.79 -13.97 -8.23
N LYS A 328 6.01 -13.15 -7.23
CA LYS A 328 5.70 -13.50 -5.84
C LYS A 328 4.20 -13.34 -5.65
N ILE A 329 3.50 -14.37 -5.21
CA ILE A 329 2.07 -14.31 -4.91
C ILE A 329 1.84 -14.54 -3.43
N CYS A 330 0.92 -13.79 -2.83
CA CYS A 330 0.32 -14.11 -1.55
C CYS A 330 -0.99 -14.85 -1.82
N TRP A 331 -1.11 -16.09 -1.34
CA TRP A 331 -2.32 -16.87 -1.49
C TRP A 331 -3.37 -16.47 -0.45
N LEU A 332 -4.60 -16.22 -0.89
CA LEU A 332 -5.65 -15.58 -0.11
C LEU A 332 -6.87 -16.49 0.13
N ASP A 333 -6.96 -17.60 -0.61
CA ASP A 333 -8.07 -18.56 -0.51
C ASP A 333 -7.77 -19.65 0.53
N ASN A 334 -8.84 -20.18 1.15
CA ASN A 334 -8.74 -21.29 2.09
C ASN A 334 -8.37 -22.60 1.39
N SER A 335 -8.75 -22.74 0.11
CA SER A 335 -8.41 -23.90 -0.71
C SER A 335 -6.96 -23.76 -1.17
N PRO A 336 -6.14 -24.83 -1.10
CA PRO A 336 -4.76 -24.77 -1.58
C PRO A 336 -4.66 -24.42 -3.08
N LEU A 337 -3.53 -23.84 -3.48
CA LEU A 337 -3.23 -23.58 -4.88
C LEU A 337 -3.30 -24.87 -5.71
N ASP A 338 -4.13 -24.85 -6.75
CA ASP A 338 -4.31 -25.94 -7.70
C ASP A 338 -3.70 -25.59 -9.07
N PHE A 339 -2.68 -26.34 -9.49
CA PHE A 339 -1.98 -26.16 -10.77
C PHE A 339 -2.78 -26.65 -11.99
N SER A 340 -3.81 -27.47 -11.78
CA SER A 340 -4.67 -27.97 -12.86
C SER A 340 -5.74 -26.95 -13.27
N LYS A 341 -6.05 -26.01 -12.37
CA LYS A 341 -7.05 -24.97 -12.60
C LYS A 341 -6.56 -23.87 -13.53
N LYS A 342 -7.52 -23.28 -14.24
CA LYS A 342 -7.35 -22.02 -14.97
C LYS A 342 -7.82 -20.88 -14.10
N TYR A 343 -7.07 -19.79 -14.10
CA TYR A 343 -7.39 -18.59 -13.36
C TYR A 343 -7.58 -17.42 -14.30
N TRP A 344 -8.35 -16.43 -13.86
CA TRP A 344 -8.35 -15.10 -14.43
C TRP A 344 -7.27 -14.27 -13.77
N ILE A 345 -6.36 -13.72 -14.56
CA ILE A 345 -5.32 -12.80 -14.12
C ILE A 345 -5.78 -11.40 -14.49
N LYS A 346 -6.11 -10.59 -13.49
CA LYS A 346 -6.50 -9.19 -13.68
C LYS A 346 -5.30 -8.31 -13.40
N HIS A 347 -4.86 -7.60 -14.43
CA HIS A 347 -3.72 -6.71 -14.42
C HIS A 347 -4.15 -5.40 -15.07
N THR A 348 -3.94 -4.27 -14.39
CA THR A 348 -4.41 -2.94 -14.81
C THR A 348 -5.88 -2.97 -15.29
N THR A 349 -6.09 -2.82 -16.60
CA THR A 349 -7.41 -2.77 -17.24
C THR A 349 -7.77 -4.04 -18.01
N GLN A 350 -6.86 -5.02 -18.04
CA GLN A 350 -7.00 -6.32 -18.68
C GLN A 350 -7.36 -7.42 -17.69
N THR A 351 -8.15 -8.38 -18.16
CA THR A 351 -8.36 -9.66 -17.50
C THR A 351 -8.09 -10.78 -18.50
N VAL A 352 -7.10 -11.62 -18.23
CA VAL A 352 -6.61 -12.64 -19.16
C VAL A 352 -6.66 -14.01 -18.48
N ARG A 353 -7.06 -15.07 -19.22
CA ARG A 353 -6.97 -16.44 -18.70
C ARG A 353 -5.52 -16.92 -18.67
N GLY A 354 -5.14 -17.59 -17.59
CA GLY A 354 -3.84 -18.22 -17.45
C GLY A 354 -3.85 -19.39 -16.49
N VAL A 355 -2.69 -19.99 -16.32
CA VAL A 355 -2.41 -21.03 -15.32
C VAL A 355 -1.19 -20.63 -14.52
N ILE A 356 -1.19 -20.98 -13.24
CA ILE A 356 0.04 -21.03 -12.45
C ILE A 356 0.60 -22.43 -12.68
N HIS A 357 1.77 -22.55 -13.31
CA HIS A 357 2.27 -23.85 -13.78
C HIS A 357 3.46 -24.37 -12.98
N GLN A 358 4.07 -23.53 -12.15
CA GLN A 358 5.19 -23.92 -11.32
C GLN A 358 5.24 -23.04 -10.06
N LEU A 359 5.52 -23.65 -8.92
CA LEU A 359 5.91 -22.99 -7.67
C LEU A 359 7.39 -23.33 -7.44
N HIS A 360 8.22 -22.29 -7.32
CA HIS A 360 9.67 -22.44 -7.16
C HIS A 360 10.06 -22.65 -5.71
N TYR A 361 9.51 -21.81 -4.82
CA TYR A 361 9.68 -21.90 -3.38
C TYR A 361 8.55 -21.15 -2.68
N SER A 362 8.32 -21.46 -1.40
CA SER A 362 7.56 -20.61 -0.50
C SER A 362 8.51 -19.81 0.40
N LEU A 363 8.02 -18.71 0.95
CA LEU A 363 8.78 -17.85 1.86
C LEU A 363 8.34 -18.09 3.29
N ASP A 364 9.31 -18.18 4.19
CA ASP A 364 9.03 -18.03 5.62
C ASP A 364 8.58 -16.59 5.90
N ILE A 365 7.35 -16.41 6.35
CA ILE A 365 6.79 -15.07 6.59
C ILE A 365 7.49 -14.30 7.72
N HIS A 366 8.31 -14.95 8.56
CA HIS A 366 9.02 -14.31 9.68
C HIS A 366 10.45 -13.88 9.34
N SER A 367 11.04 -14.43 8.28
CA SER A 367 12.45 -14.22 7.90
C SER A 367 12.66 -13.91 6.42
N LEU A 368 11.66 -14.16 5.57
CA LEU A 368 11.75 -14.21 4.10
C LEU A 368 12.78 -15.22 3.57
N GLU A 369 13.19 -16.19 4.38
CA GLU A 369 14.01 -17.30 3.93
C GLU A 369 13.19 -18.26 3.04
N GLN A 370 13.84 -18.82 2.03
CA GLN A 370 13.21 -19.79 1.13
C GLN A 370 12.97 -21.10 1.87
N LYS A 371 11.74 -21.59 1.82
CA LYS A 371 11.35 -22.91 2.32
C LYS A 371 11.22 -23.89 1.16
N GLU A 372 11.71 -25.11 1.38
CA GLU A 372 11.39 -26.24 0.50
C GLU A 372 9.88 -26.53 0.58
N ILE A 373 9.29 -26.81 -0.59
CA ILE A 373 7.85 -26.94 -0.71
C ILE A 373 7.42 -28.34 -0.27
N VAL A 374 6.67 -28.43 0.83
CA VAL A 374 6.00 -29.67 1.22
C VAL A 374 4.68 -29.78 0.47
N GLY A 375 4.54 -30.77 -0.43
CA GLY A 375 3.29 -31.04 -1.15
C GLY A 375 3.05 -30.25 -2.45
N ASN A 376 4.04 -29.48 -2.92
CA ASN A 376 4.00 -28.72 -4.17
C ASN A 376 2.74 -27.83 -4.33
N THR A 377 2.37 -27.07 -3.28
CA THR A 377 1.22 -26.15 -3.27
C THR A 377 1.47 -24.96 -2.34
N LEU A 378 0.59 -23.95 -2.37
CA LEU A 378 0.54 -22.85 -1.40
C LEU A 378 -0.78 -22.90 -0.62
N GLN A 379 -0.68 -22.79 0.70
CA GLN A 379 -1.81 -22.66 1.62
C GLN A 379 -2.21 -21.20 1.82
N MET A 380 -3.37 -20.97 2.43
CA MET A 380 -3.82 -19.62 2.79
C MET A 380 -2.75 -18.87 3.59
N ASN A 381 -2.52 -17.60 3.26
CA ASN A 381 -1.53 -16.71 3.85
C ASN A 381 -0.06 -17.06 3.56
N GLU A 382 0.22 -18.10 2.78
CA GLU A 382 1.57 -18.36 2.31
C GLU A 382 1.92 -17.47 1.12
N ILE A 383 3.20 -17.11 1.06
CA ILE A 383 3.77 -16.36 -0.05
C ILE A 383 4.75 -17.27 -0.77
N GLY A 384 4.70 -17.29 -2.10
CA GLY A 384 5.63 -18.08 -2.90
C GLY A 384 5.96 -17.45 -4.24
N LEU A 385 7.12 -17.81 -4.78
CA LEU A 385 7.52 -17.44 -6.14
C LEU A 385 6.93 -18.45 -7.12
N VAL A 386 6.11 -17.99 -8.06
CA VAL A 386 5.45 -18.84 -9.05
C VAL A 386 5.76 -18.38 -10.47
N SER A 387 5.66 -19.31 -11.43
CA SER A 387 5.62 -19.00 -12.85
C SER A 387 4.20 -19.05 -13.39
N LEU A 388 3.77 -17.99 -14.07
CA LEU A 388 2.47 -17.91 -14.74
C LEU A 388 2.63 -18.15 -16.23
N LYS A 389 1.60 -18.74 -16.86
CA LYS A 389 1.48 -18.86 -18.31
C LYS A 389 0.10 -18.42 -18.76
N LEU A 390 0.05 -17.40 -19.62
CA LEU A 390 -1.17 -16.72 -20.03
C LEU A 390 -1.57 -17.03 -21.47
N LEU A 391 -2.87 -16.90 -21.75
CA LEU A 391 -3.43 -17.07 -23.09
C LEU A 391 -3.10 -15.88 -24.01
N LYS A 392 -3.08 -14.67 -23.46
CA LYS A 392 -2.69 -13.41 -24.11
C LYS A 392 -1.55 -12.76 -23.33
N PRO A 393 -0.64 -12.00 -23.98
CA PRO A 393 0.42 -11.32 -23.26
C PRO A 393 -0.14 -10.20 -22.38
N LEU A 394 0.53 -9.93 -21.26
CA LEU A 394 0.33 -8.73 -20.46
C LEU A 394 1.48 -7.75 -20.68
N ILE A 395 1.20 -6.46 -20.49
CA ILE A 395 2.20 -5.39 -20.52
C ILE A 395 2.63 -5.10 -19.09
N ILE A 396 3.82 -5.53 -18.72
CA ILE A 396 4.26 -5.61 -17.33
C ILE A 396 5.58 -4.88 -17.10
N ASP A 397 5.78 -4.45 -15.86
CA ASP A 397 7.05 -4.00 -15.32
C ASP A 397 7.32 -4.80 -14.03
N ALA A 398 8.57 -4.85 -13.56
CA ALA A 398 8.86 -5.39 -12.23
C ALA A 398 8.21 -4.51 -11.16
N TYR A 399 7.67 -5.11 -10.09
CA TYR A 399 6.99 -4.39 -9.00
C TYR A 399 7.89 -3.32 -8.36
N SER A 400 9.18 -3.65 -8.21
CA SER A 400 10.26 -2.77 -7.73
C SER A 400 10.49 -1.51 -8.55
N HIS A 401 10.19 -1.58 -9.85
CA HIS A 401 10.32 -0.44 -10.75
C HIS A 401 9.00 0.29 -10.94
N ASN A 402 7.87 -0.41 -10.93
CA ASN A 402 6.55 0.19 -11.09
C ASN A 402 5.47 -0.67 -10.45
N ARG A 403 4.94 -0.22 -9.30
CA ARG A 403 3.90 -0.96 -8.56
C ARG A 403 2.56 -1.03 -9.31
N GLY A 404 2.24 -0.03 -10.12
CA GLY A 404 0.97 0.03 -10.86
C GLY A 404 0.88 -1.03 -11.95
N THR A 405 1.98 -1.24 -12.69
CA THR A 405 2.09 -2.24 -13.77
C THR A 405 2.84 -3.51 -13.35
N GLY A 406 3.38 -3.58 -12.15
CA GLY A 406 3.99 -4.77 -11.56
C GLY A 406 3.08 -5.53 -10.59
N SER A 407 1.85 -5.07 -10.36
CA SER A 407 0.86 -5.76 -9.52
C SER A 407 -0.27 -6.38 -10.34
N PHE A 408 -0.82 -7.48 -9.82
CA PHE A 408 -2.00 -8.13 -10.37
C PHE A 408 -2.76 -8.90 -9.29
N ILE A 409 -3.98 -9.32 -9.62
CA ILE A 409 -4.73 -10.28 -8.80
C ILE A 409 -5.07 -11.53 -9.60
N VAL A 410 -5.17 -12.65 -8.89
CA VAL A 410 -5.60 -13.95 -9.42
C VAL A 410 -7.02 -14.18 -8.94
N ILE A 411 -7.91 -14.51 -9.87
CA ILE A 411 -9.32 -14.76 -9.62
C ILE A 411 -9.64 -16.18 -10.08
N ASP A 412 -10.27 -16.97 -9.21
CA ASP A 412 -10.72 -18.33 -9.55
C ASP A 412 -11.85 -18.25 -10.59
N SER A 413 -11.75 -19.08 -11.65
CA SER A 413 -12.65 -18.99 -12.81
C SER A 413 -14.06 -19.47 -12.54
N ASP A 414 -14.27 -20.25 -11.47
CA ASP A 414 -15.52 -20.93 -11.20
C ASP A 414 -16.31 -20.15 -10.14
N THR A 415 -15.62 -19.65 -9.12
CA THR A 415 -16.20 -18.91 -8.00
C THR A 415 -16.17 -17.39 -8.18
N ASN A 416 -15.31 -16.88 -9.06
CA ASN A 416 -14.99 -15.44 -9.20
C ASN A 416 -14.38 -14.80 -7.93
N ASN A 417 -13.92 -15.61 -6.97
CA ASN A 417 -13.22 -15.12 -5.79
C ASN A 417 -11.80 -14.69 -6.16
N THR A 418 -11.31 -13.62 -5.54
CA THR A 418 -9.88 -13.26 -5.61
C THR A 418 -9.10 -14.20 -4.71
N VAL A 419 -8.28 -15.07 -5.31
CA VAL A 419 -7.57 -16.15 -4.61
C VAL A 419 -6.09 -15.83 -4.37
N ALA A 420 -5.51 -14.85 -5.09
CA ALA A 420 -4.15 -14.38 -4.81
C ALA A 420 -3.94 -12.92 -5.20
N ALA A 421 -2.98 -12.27 -4.54
CA ALA A 421 -2.40 -11.00 -4.98
C ALA A 421 -0.94 -11.22 -5.38
N GLY A 422 -0.49 -10.63 -6.49
CA GLY A 422 0.80 -10.89 -7.10
C GLY A 422 1.66 -9.66 -7.33
N MET A 423 2.98 -9.85 -7.19
CA MET A 423 4.05 -8.88 -7.44
C MET A 423 5.02 -9.47 -8.45
N ILE A 424 5.10 -8.85 -9.62
CA ILE A 424 5.95 -9.30 -10.73
C ILE A 424 7.41 -9.03 -10.38
N VAL A 425 8.27 -10.02 -10.63
CA VAL A 425 9.71 -9.99 -10.31
C VAL A 425 10.54 -9.60 -11.52
#